data_AF-A0A957S7Y6-F1
#
_entry.id   AF-A0A957S7Y6-F1
#
_cell.length_a   1.000
_cell.length_b   1.000
_cell.length_c   1.000
_cell.angle_alpha   90.00
_cell.angle_beta   90.00
_cell.angle_gamma   90.00
#
_symmetry.space_group_name_H-M   'P 1'
#
loop_
_entity.id
_entity.type
_entity.pdbx_description
1 polymer ?
#
loop_
_entity_poly.entity_id
_entity_poly.type
_entity_poly.pdbx_seq_one_letter_code
_entity_poly.pdbx_strand_id
1 'polypeptide(L)'
;LYDLHLENVPLDEVARRADCVFCCLPHAASAEAVAPLLDAGCKVVDFSADYRLTDAAVYQQWYQHEHPDPGRLGKAAYGLPELYRDRIIGANLVANPGCYPTSALLALAPLLKTGLASPEGIIVDSKSGVSGGGRSPKPVFHFPECNESVLAYGVGSHRHTPEIDQVLSDFAGAPTN
;
A
#
# COMPACT_ATOMS: atom_id res chain seq x y z
N LEU A 1 -24.15 -9.94 -13.88
CA LEU A 1 -22.95 -9.16 -14.27
C LEU A 1 -23.37 -7.71 -14.30
N TYR A 2 -22.67 -6.82 -13.61
CA TYR A 2 -22.98 -5.39 -13.62
C TYR A 2 -22.74 -4.82 -15.02
N ASP A 3 -23.62 -3.94 -15.48
CA ASP A 3 -23.43 -3.14 -16.69
C ASP A 3 -22.49 -1.97 -16.38
N LEU A 4 -21.20 -2.29 -16.23
CA LEU A 4 -20.15 -1.30 -15.97
C LEU A 4 -19.59 -0.83 -17.31
N HIS A 5 -19.86 0.44 -17.64
CA HIS A 5 -19.28 1.09 -18.81
C HIS A 5 -17.81 1.42 -18.54
N LEU A 6 -16.90 0.84 -19.32
CA LEU A 6 -15.46 1.10 -19.24
C LEU A 6 -15.07 2.14 -20.29
N GLU A 7 -14.59 3.29 -19.83
CA GLU A 7 -14.12 4.37 -20.68
C GLU A 7 -12.64 4.63 -20.43
N ASN A 8 -11.90 4.96 -21.49
CA ASN A 8 -10.55 5.50 -21.36
C ASN A 8 -10.64 7.03 -21.33
N VAL A 9 -10.68 7.60 -20.13
CA VAL A 9 -10.92 9.04 -19.90
C VAL A 9 -9.61 9.69 -19.45
N PRO A 10 -9.21 10.84 -20.03
CA PRO A 10 -8.01 11.54 -19.57
C PRO A 10 -8.23 12.13 -18.16
N LEU A 11 -7.14 12.30 -17.39
CA LEU A 11 -7.20 12.66 -15.97
C LEU A 11 -7.93 13.99 -15.69
N ASP A 12 -7.82 14.97 -16.59
CA ASP A 12 -8.51 16.26 -16.47
C ASP A 12 -10.03 16.12 -16.59
N GLU A 13 -10.50 15.18 -17.40
CA GLU A 13 -11.93 14.88 -17.52
C GLU A 13 -12.41 14.02 -16.34
N VAL A 14 -11.60 13.08 -15.83
CA VAL A 14 -11.89 12.38 -14.58
C VAL A 14 -12.10 13.38 -13.44
N ALA A 15 -11.20 14.35 -13.30
CA ALA A 15 -11.29 15.37 -12.25
C ALA A 15 -12.52 16.27 -12.33
N ARG A 16 -13.10 16.44 -13.53
CA ARG A 16 -14.36 17.17 -13.72
C ARG A 16 -15.61 16.32 -13.45
N ARG A 17 -15.49 15.00 -13.53
CA ARG A 17 -16.60 14.04 -13.46
C ARG A 17 -16.72 13.35 -12.10
N ALA A 18 -15.67 13.36 -11.28
CA ALA A 18 -15.61 12.60 -10.04
C ALA A 18 -15.10 13.43 -8.85
N ASP A 19 -15.79 13.29 -7.71
CA ASP A 19 -15.34 13.88 -6.44
C ASP A 19 -14.27 13.01 -5.74
N CYS A 20 -14.30 11.70 -5.99
CA CYS A 20 -13.42 10.71 -5.38
C CYS A 20 -12.90 9.73 -6.43
N VAL A 21 -11.59 9.50 -6.43
CA VAL A 21 -10.90 8.64 -7.40
C VAL A 21 -10.13 7.53 -6.69
N PHE A 22 -10.27 6.31 -7.19
CA PHE A 22 -9.52 5.15 -6.72
C PHE A 22 -8.41 4.84 -7.73
N CYS A 23 -7.15 5.06 -7.35
CA CYS A 23 -6.01 4.81 -8.22
C CYS A 23 -5.52 3.38 -8.03
N CYS A 24 -5.79 2.52 -9.01
CA CYS A 24 -5.37 1.11 -9.03
C CYS A 24 -4.24 0.89 -10.06
N LEU A 25 -3.26 1.79 -10.06
CA LEU A 25 -2.13 1.81 -11.00
C LEU A 25 -0.90 1.10 -10.43
N PRO A 26 0.05 0.67 -11.27
CA PRO A 26 1.37 0.28 -10.80
C PRO A 26 2.03 1.39 -9.98
N HIS A 27 2.94 1.01 -9.07
CA HIS A 27 3.76 1.97 -8.33
C HIS A 27 4.57 2.86 -9.29
N ALA A 28 4.95 4.05 -8.83
CA ALA A 28 5.46 5.20 -9.59
C ALA A 28 4.43 5.84 -10.55
N ALA A 29 3.72 5.02 -11.33
CA ALA A 29 2.68 5.51 -12.25
C ALA A 29 1.47 6.09 -11.50
N SER A 30 1.18 5.59 -10.29
CA SER A 30 0.08 6.12 -9.49
C SER A 30 0.36 7.55 -9.02
N ALA A 31 1.55 7.82 -8.49
CA ALA A 31 1.92 9.15 -8.02
C ALA A 31 1.87 10.23 -9.12
N GLU A 32 2.23 9.89 -10.36
CA GLU A 32 2.07 10.79 -11.52
C GLU A 32 0.60 11.13 -11.80
N ALA A 33 -0.33 10.20 -11.55
CA ALA A 33 -1.76 10.41 -11.72
C ALA A 33 -2.41 11.10 -10.51
N VAL A 34 -1.98 10.76 -9.29
CA VAL A 34 -2.55 11.24 -8.03
C VAL A 34 -2.32 12.74 -7.86
N ALA A 35 -1.12 13.25 -8.15
CA ALA A 35 -0.78 14.65 -7.98
C ALA A 35 -1.74 15.62 -8.72
N PRO A 36 -1.97 15.50 -10.04
CA PRO A 36 -2.89 16.39 -10.75
C PRO A 36 -4.36 16.22 -10.33
N LEU A 37 -4.79 15.02 -9.91
CA LEU A 37 -6.15 14.80 -9.39
C LEU A 37 -6.37 15.56 -8.08
N LEU A 38 -5.38 15.53 -7.17
CA LEU A 38 -5.42 16.28 -5.91
C LEU A 38 -5.39 17.79 -6.16
N ASP A 39 -4.58 18.26 -7.11
CA ASP A 39 -4.49 19.67 -7.46
C ASP A 39 -5.78 20.20 -8.09
N ALA A 40 -6.54 19.33 -8.77
CA ALA A 40 -7.88 19.62 -9.27
C ALA A 40 -8.99 19.53 -8.21
N GLY A 41 -8.65 19.20 -6.95
CA GLY A 41 -9.58 19.17 -5.82
C GLY A 41 -10.27 17.83 -5.57
N CYS A 42 -9.89 16.76 -6.28
CA CYS A 42 -10.42 15.44 -6.03
C CYS A 42 -9.94 14.89 -4.69
N LYS A 43 -10.73 14.01 -4.08
CA LYS A 43 -10.25 13.07 -3.07
C LYS A 43 -9.69 11.83 -3.76
N VAL A 44 -8.59 11.29 -3.27
CA VAL A 44 -7.92 10.14 -3.88
C VAL A 44 -7.64 9.06 -2.85
N VAL A 45 -7.99 7.82 -3.21
CA VAL A 45 -7.56 6.61 -2.51
C VAL A 45 -6.60 5.86 -3.42
N ASP A 46 -5.32 5.86 -3.07
CA ASP A 46 -4.27 5.20 -3.85
C ASP A 46 -4.08 3.77 -3.36
N PHE A 47 -4.29 2.79 -4.24
CA PHE A 47 -4.06 1.37 -3.99
C PHE A 47 -2.63 0.93 -4.32
N SER A 48 -1.83 1.80 -4.94
CA SER A 48 -0.40 1.58 -5.13
C SER A 48 0.36 1.71 -3.80
N ALA A 49 1.69 1.59 -3.84
CA ALA A 49 2.54 1.77 -2.68
C ALA A 49 3.16 3.18 -2.56
N ASP A 50 2.86 4.06 -3.50
CA ASP A 50 3.61 5.31 -3.71
C ASP A 50 3.60 6.20 -2.47
N TYR A 51 2.44 6.37 -1.84
CA TYR A 51 2.29 7.24 -0.67
C TYR A 51 2.24 6.51 0.68
N ARG A 52 2.58 5.22 0.74
CA ARG A 52 2.50 4.43 1.99
C ARG A 52 3.69 4.68 2.92
N LEU A 53 4.86 4.94 2.35
CA LEU A 53 6.08 5.25 3.10
C LEU A 53 6.17 6.75 3.35
N THR A 54 6.70 7.14 4.51
CA THR A 54 6.84 8.56 4.87
C THR A 54 8.20 9.15 4.48
N ASP A 55 9.19 8.29 4.24
CA ASP A 55 10.57 8.68 3.91
C ASP A 55 10.88 8.39 2.43
N ALA A 56 11.28 9.42 1.70
CA ALA A 56 11.65 9.34 0.28
C ALA A 56 12.87 8.45 0.03
N ALA A 57 13.85 8.44 0.95
CA ALA A 57 15.04 7.59 0.83
C ALA A 57 14.70 6.12 1.01
N VAL A 58 13.82 5.79 1.97
CA VAL A 58 13.30 4.42 2.14
C VAL A 58 12.48 4.03 0.90
N TYR A 59 11.63 4.91 0.38
CA TYR A 59 10.92 4.65 -0.87
C TYR A 59 11.89 4.33 -2.01
N GLN A 60 12.90 5.18 -2.24
CA GLN A 60 13.87 4.98 -3.31
C GLN A 60 14.65 3.67 -3.15
N GLN A 61 15.04 3.32 -1.92
CA GLN A 61 15.72 2.06 -1.62
C GLN A 61 14.87 0.83 -1.99
N TRP A 62 13.56 0.86 -1.71
CA TRP A 62 12.69 -0.32 -1.90
C TRP A 62 12.02 -0.39 -3.27
N TYR A 63 11.79 0.74 -3.91
CA TYR A 63 11.12 0.84 -5.21
C TYR A 63 12.08 1.12 -6.36
N GLN A 64 13.37 1.38 -6.07
CA GLN A 64 14.43 1.63 -7.06
C GLN A 64 14.07 2.77 -8.02
N HIS A 65 13.33 3.75 -7.50
CA HIS A 65 12.80 4.88 -8.24
C HIS A 65 12.67 6.08 -7.29
N GLU A 66 13.05 7.28 -7.76
CA GLU A 66 12.81 8.50 -7.01
C GLU A 66 11.31 8.77 -6.96
N HIS A 67 10.77 9.11 -5.78
CA HIS A 67 9.34 9.36 -5.69
C HIS A 67 8.98 10.63 -6.48
N PRO A 68 8.03 10.59 -7.43
CA PRO A 68 7.75 11.74 -8.32
C PRO A 68 7.02 12.90 -7.61
N ASP A 69 6.46 12.64 -6.42
CA ASP A 69 5.80 13.64 -5.57
C ASP A 69 6.27 13.54 -4.10
N PRO A 70 7.57 13.78 -3.81
CA PRO A 70 8.14 13.51 -2.50
C PRO A 70 7.57 14.47 -1.43
N GLY A 71 7.06 15.63 -1.84
CA GLY A 71 6.49 16.65 -0.95
C GLY A 71 5.19 16.23 -0.24
N ARG A 72 4.55 15.13 -0.68
CA ARG A 72 3.35 14.55 -0.04
C ARG A 72 3.64 13.28 0.78
N LEU A 73 4.85 12.73 0.72
CA LEU A 73 5.24 11.63 1.60
C LEU A 73 5.13 12.09 3.07
N GLY A 74 4.54 11.24 3.91
CA GLY A 74 4.23 11.57 5.31
C GLY A 74 3.02 12.47 5.53
N LYS A 75 2.39 13.02 4.47
CA LYS A 75 1.15 13.81 4.57
C LYS A 75 -0.10 13.01 4.19
N ALA A 76 0.06 11.97 3.37
CA ALA A 76 -1.03 11.04 3.05
C ALA A 76 -1.50 10.32 4.32
N ALA A 77 -2.82 10.13 4.47
CA ALA A 77 -3.35 9.32 5.54
C ALA A 77 -3.12 7.83 5.21
N TYR A 78 -2.45 7.09 6.09
CA TYR A 78 -2.31 5.64 5.93
C TYR A 78 -3.67 4.97 6.17
N GLY A 79 -4.17 4.26 5.16
CA GLY A 79 -5.56 3.81 5.04
C GLY A 79 -5.92 2.57 5.85
N LEU A 80 -5.49 2.48 7.12
CA LEU A 80 -5.83 1.38 8.03
C LEU A 80 -6.73 1.92 9.17
N PRO A 81 -8.07 1.87 9.03
CA PRO A 81 -8.99 2.59 9.92
C PRO A 81 -8.90 2.19 11.39
N GLU A 82 -8.60 0.94 11.70
CA GLU A 82 -8.42 0.44 13.08
C GLU A 82 -7.31 1.19 13.82
N LEU A 83 -6.29 1.65 13.08
CA LEU A 83 -5.10 2.30 13.60
C LEU A 83 -5.10 3.82 13.39
N TYR A 84 -5.67 4.30 12.28
CA TYR A 84 -5.52 5.69 11.82
C TYR A 84 -6.83 6.39 11.44
N ARG A 85 -8.01 5.95 11.93
CA ARG A 85 -9.33 6.55 11.63
C ARG A 85 -9.32 8.08 11.65
N ASP A 86 -8.76 8.68 12.70
CA ASP A 86 -8.79 10.13 12.89
C ASP A 86 -7.97 10.88 11.83
N ARG A 87 -6.91 10.25 11.30
CA ARG A 87 -6.11 10.82 10.20
C ARG A 87 -6.80 10.65 8.84
N ILE A 88 -7.64 9.63 8.68
CA ILE A 88 -8.38 9.35 7.45
C ILE A 88 -9.56 10.31 7.29
N ILE A 89 -10.24 10.66 8.40
CA ILE A 89 -11.37 11.59 8.37
C ILE A 89 -10.89 12.96 7.85
N GLY A 90 -11.49 13.41 6.74
CA GLY A 90 -11.16 14.68 6.11
C GLY A 90 -9.92 14.66 5.21
N ALA A 91 -9.19 13.54 5.13
CA ALA A 91 -8.06 13.42 4.22
C ALA A 91 -8.49 13.60 2.75
N ASN A 92 -7.61 14.23 1.98
CA ASN A 92 -7.76 14.30 0.52
C ASN A 92 -6.97 13.21 -0.20
N LEU A 93 -5.96 12.64 0.45
CA LEU A 93 -5.21 11.49 -0.04
C LEU A 93 -5.15 10.41 1.05
N VAL A 94 -5.64 9.23 0.71
CA VAL A 94 -5.52 8.01 1.53
C VAL A 94 -4.61 7.03 0.79
N ALA A 95 -3.49 6.66 1.41
CA ALA A 95 -2.62 5.59 0.92
C ALA A 95 -3.16 4.26 1.45
N ASN A 96 -3.86 3.50 0.60
CA ASN A 96 -4.44 2.23 0.98
C ASN A 96 -3.33 1.20 1.25
N PRO A 97 -3.35 0.49 2.39
CA PRO A 97 -2.26 -0.40 2.80
C PRO A 97 -2.10 -1.61 1.87
N GLY A 98 -0.91 -2.21 1.92
CA GLY A 98 -0.69 -3.51 1.29
C GLY A 98 -1.47 -4.62 1.98
N CYS A 99 -1.71 -5.73 1.27
CA CYS A 99 -2.45 -6.87 1.82
C CYS A 99 -1.73 -7.55 3.01
N TYR A 100 -0.43 -7.81 2.91
CA TYR A 100 0.36 -8.36 4.04
C TYR A 100 0.57 -7.36 5.18
N PRO A 101 0.86 -6.07 4.92
CA PRO A 101 0.82 -5.04 5.96
C PRO A 101 -0.49 -5.07 6.73
N THR A 102 -1.62 -5.09 6.03
CA THR A 102 -2.94 -5.16 6.70
C THR A 102 -3.04 -6.34 7.66
N SER A 103 -2.67 -7.57 7.24
CA SER A 103 -2.76 -8.74 8.12
C SER A 103 -1.74 -8.72 9.26
N ALA A 104 -0.52 -8.26 9.02
CA ALA A 104 0.54 -8.19 10.02
C ALA A 104 0.25 -7.10 11.08
N LEU A 105 -0.13 -5.91 10.63
CA LEU A 105 -0.33 -4.74 11.47
C LEU A 105 -1.53 -4.92 12.40
N LEU A 106 -2.65 -5.45 11.91
CA LEU A 106 -3.82 -5.72 12.75
C LEU A 106 -3.53 -6.74 13.85
N ALA A 107 -2.64 -7.70 13.60
CA ALA A 107 -2.25 -8.69 14.59
C ALA A 107 -1.23 -8.14 15.61
N LEU A 108 -0.24 -7.39 15.16
CA LEU A 108 0.95 -7.04 15.96
C LEU A 108 0.85 -5.67 16.64
N ALA A 109 0.23 -4.67 16.01
CA ALA A 109 0.20 -3.30 16.55
C ALA A 109 -0.38 -3.22 17.98
N PRO A 110 -1.47 -3.94 18.34
CA PRO A 110 -1.97 -3.92 19.71
C PRO A 110 -1.00 -4.54 20.73
N LEU A 111 -0.29 -5.61 20.34
CA LEU A 111 0.68 -6.29 21.20
C LEU A 111 1.89 -5.41 21.49
N LEU A 112 2.40 -4.72 20.47
CA LEU A 112 3.51 -3.77 20.62
C LEU A 112 3.09 -2.54 21.43
N LYS A 113 1.92 -1.96 21.13
CA LYS A 113 1.37 -0.80 21.85
C LYS A 113 1.20 -1.05 23.36
N THR A 114 0.89 -2.29 23.73
CA THR A 114 0.68 -2.69 25.13
C THR A 114 1.93 -3.27 25.79
N GLY A 115 3.05 -3.39 25.06
CA GLY A 115 4.29 -3.98 25.56
C GLY A 115 4.22 -5.49 25.81
N LEU A 116 3.24 -6.18 25.21
CA LEU A 116 3.05 -7.64 25.35
C LEU A 116 3.96 -8.46 24.40
N ALA A 117 4.57 -7.81 23.41
CA ALA A 117 5.53 -8.42 22.50
C ALA A 117 6.79 -7.56 22.38
N SER A 118 7.92 -8.22 22.10
CA SER A 118 9.19 -7.55 21.79
C SER A 118 9.08 -6.81 20.45
N PRO A 119 9.57 -5.57 20.34
CA PRO A 119 9.71 -4.89 19.04
C PRO A 119 10.83 -5.49 18.17
N GLU A 120 11.76 -6.25 18.78
CA GLU A 120 12.89 -6.88 18.10
C GLU A 120 12.58 -8.31 17.67
N GLY A 121 13.13 -8.74 16.53
CA GLY A 121 13.07 -10.13 16.07
C GLY A 121 11.69 -10.60 15.63
N ILE A 122 10.83 -9.67 15.19
CA ILE A 122 9.50 -9.97 14.66
C ILE A 122 9.64 -10.72 13.33
N ILE A 123 9.01 -11.89 13.23
CA ILE A 123 8.99 -12.71 12.01
C ILE A 123 7.54 -12.84 11.55
N VAL A 124 7.27 -12.39 10.32
CA VAL A 124 5.96 -12.50 9.67
C VAL A 124 6.06 -13.51 8.52
N ASP A 125 5.62 -14.74 8.75
CA ASP A 125 5.51 -15.79 7.72
C ASP A 125 4.06 -15.84 7.19
N SER A 126 3.83 -15.14 6.06
CA SER A 126 2.50 -14.96 5.46
C SER A 126 2.22 -15.94 4.32
N LYS A 127 0.95 -16.32 4.19
CA LYS A 127 0.44 -17.19 3.11
C LYS A 127 -0.68 -16.44 2.38
N SER A 128 -0.71 -16.51 1.05
CA SER A 128 -1.73 -15.86 0.22
C SER A 128 -2.09 -16.72 -0.99
N GLY A 129 -3.29 -16.53 -1.51
CA GLY A 129 -3.65 -17.01 -2.85
C GLY A 129 -2.92 -16.25 -3.96
N VAL A 130 -2.92 -16.83 -5.17
CA VAL A 130 -2.25 -16.33 -6.38
C VAL A 130 -2.74 -14.94 -6.81
N SER A 131 -3.98 -14.58 -6.46
CA SER A 131 -4.58 -13.29 -6.80
C SER A 131 -3.76 -12.08 -6.30
N GLY A 132 -2.99 -12.23 -5.22
CA GLY A 132 -2.07 -11.20 -4.73
C GLY A 132 -0.95 -10.85 -5.72
N GLY A 133 -0.66 -11.74 -6.68
CA GLY A 133 0.30 -11.52 -7.76
C GLY A 133 -0.23 -10.66 -8.92
N GLY A 134 -1.53 -10.33 -8.90
CA GLY A 134 -2.21 -9.58 -9.95
C GLY A 134 -2.62 -10.44 -11.16
N ARG A 135 -3.18 -9.79 -12.18
CA ARG A 135 -3.68 -10.46 -13.41
C ARG A 135 -2.57 -10.79 -14.42
N SER A 136 -1.41 -10.15 -14.33
CA SER A 136 -0.33 -10.31 -15.31
C SER A 136 0.20 -11.74 -15.30
N PRO A 137 0.23 -12.44 -16.46
CA PRO A 137 0.67 -13.82 -16.51
C PRO A 137 2.15 -13.95 -16.17
N LYS A 138 2.49 -14.97 -15.39
CA LYS A 138 3.86 -15.39 -15.08
C LYS A 138 3.91 -16.92 -15.14
N PRO A 139 5.07 -17.54 -15.43
CA PRO A 139 5.18 -18.99 -15.44
C PRO A 139 4.63 -19.64 -14.16
N VAL A 140 4.97 -19.08 -12.99
CA VAL A 140 4.51 -19.54 -11.67
C VAL A 140 3.01 -19.35 -11.41
N PHE A 141 2.30 -18.55 -12.22
CA PHE A 141 0.85 -18.35 -12.11
C PHE A 141 0.07 -19.22 -13.10
N HIS A 142 0.75 -19.99 -13.95
CA HIS A 142 0.09 -20.92 -14.83
C HIS A 142 -0.61 -22.00 -13.99
N PHE A 143 -1.90 -22.23 -14.20
CA PHE A 143 -2.70 -23.10 -13.32
C PHE A 143 -2.08 -24.50 -13.12
N PRO A 144 -1.60 -25.21 -14.17
CA PRO A 144 -0.91 -26.48 -14.00
C PRO A 144 0.36 -26.43 -13.14
N GLU A 145 1.09 -25.31 -13.12
CA GLU A 145 2.29 -25.12 -12.29
C GLU A 145 1.95 -24.77 -10.84
N CYS A 146 0.85 -24.05 -10.64
CA CYS A 146 0.47 -23.49 -9.36
C CYS A 146 -0.47 -24.39 -8.54
N ASN A 147 -1.30 -25.20 -9.20
CA ASN A 147 -2.28 -26.05 -8.55
C ASN A 147 -1.60 -27.12 -7.70
N GLU A 148 -2.13 -27.41 -6.50
CA GLU A 148 -1.53 -28.33 -5.52
C GLU A 148 -0.08 -27.99 -5.11
N SER A 149 0.30 -26.71 -5.18
CA SER A 149 1.65 -26.24 -4.87
C SER A 149 1.65 -25.12 -3.81
N VAL A 150 2.75 -25.05 -3.05
CA VAL A 150 3.07 -23.93 -2.16
C VAL A 150 4.51 -23.50 -2.45
N LEU A 151 4.70 -22.22 -2.75
CA LEU A 151 5.99 -21.66 -3.13
C LEU A 151 6.34 -20.47 -2.22
N ALA A 152 7.53 -20.50 -1.64
CA ALA A 152 8.09 -19.34 -0.95
C ALA A 152 8.51 -18.25 -1.96
N TYR A 153 8.17 -17.00 -1.68
CA TYR A 153 8.55 -15.87 -2.53
C TYR A 153 8.84 -14.61 -1.70
N GLY A 154 9.67 -13.72 -2.25
CA GLY A 154 10.02 -12.46 -1.57
C GLY A 154 10.77 -12.64 -0.25
N VAL A 155 11.41 -13.79 -0.04
CA VAL A 155 12.12 -14.12 1.20
C VAL A 155 13.24 -13.09 1.43
N GLY A 156 13.23 -12.45 2.61
CA GLY A 156 14.22 -11.45 3.03
C GLY A 156 14.22 -10.13 2.25
N SER A 157 13.30 -9.93 1.30
CA SER A 157 13.32 -8.78 0.38
C SER A 157 11.92 -8.32 -0.05
N HIS A 158 10.87 -8.69 0.69
CA HIS A 158 9.49 -8.34 0.33
C HIS A 158 9.25 -6.84 0.49
N ARG A 159 8.74 -6.16 -0.55
CA ARG A 159 8.46 -4.69 -0.54
C ARG A 159 7.44 -4.20 0.49
N HIS A 160 6.84 -5.12 1.26
CA HIS A 160 5.93 -4.78 2.35
C HIS A 160 6.66 -4.67 3.69
N THR A 161 7.90 -5.15 3.79
CA THR A 161 8.74 -5.03 4.98
C THR A 161 8.86 -3.57 5.48
N PRO A 162 9.27 -2.57 4.67
CA PRO A 162 9.43 -1.20 5.18
C PRO A 162 8.09 -0.59 5.63
N GLU A 163 6.99 -0.99 5.00
CA GLU A 163 5.65 -0.53 5.37
C GLU A 163 5.23 -1.12 6.73
N ILE A 164 5.51 -2.41 6.96
CA ILE A 164 5.26 -3.10 8.23
C ILE A 164 6.11 -2.47 9.32
N ASP A 165 7.42 -2.34 9.12
CA ASP A 165 8.36 -1.87 10.14
C ASP A 165 8.08 -0.41 10.53
N GLN A 166 7.80 0.45 9.55
CA GLN A 166 7.42 1.85 9.79
C GLN A 166 6.19 1.95 10.69
N VAL A 167 5.11 1.22 10.36
CA VAL A 167 3.87 1.30 11.14
C VAL A 167 4.03 0.61 12.48
N LEU A 168 4.68 -0.55 12.58
CA LEU A 168 4.89 -1.20 13.88
C LEU A 168 5.76 -0.34 14.81
N SER A 169 6.74 0.39 14.27
CA SER A 169 7.56 1.33 15.04
C SER A 169 6.73 2.47 15.66
N ASP A 170 5.74 3.01 14.92
CA ASP A 170 4.79 4.01 15.47
C ASP A 170 4.07 3.48 16.73
N PHE A 171 3.69 2.21 16.72
CA PHE A 171 2.92 1.58 17.81
C PHE A 171 3.81 1.03 18.93
N ALA A 172 5.03 0.61 18.64
CA ALA A 172 6.00 0.19 19.63
C ALA A 172 6.61 1.37 20.41
N GLY A 173 6.65 2.57 19.81
CA GLY A 173 7.36 3.74 20.36
C GLY A 173 8.88 3.59 20.29
N ALA A 174 9.37 2.62 19.55
CA ALA A 174 10.79 2.34 19.28
C ALA A 174 10.90 1.66 17.92
N PRO A 175 12.09 1.69 17.28
CA PRO A 175 12.32 0.94 16.04
C PRO A 175 12.02 -0.56 16.22
N THR A 176 11.38 -1.18 15.24
CA THR A 176 11.22 -2.64 15.15
C THR A 176 12.32 -3.28 14.32
N ASN A 177 12.59 -4.56 14.64
CA ASN A 177 13.51 -5.54 14.02
C ASN A 177 14.61 -5.04 13.07
#